data_AF-A0A6G5ABE6-F1
#
_entry.id   AF-A0A6G5ABE6-F1
#
_cell.length_a   1.000
_cell.length_b   1.000
_cell.length_c   1.000
_cell.angle_alpha   90.00
_cell.angle_beta   90.00
_cell.angle_gamma   90.00
#
_symmetry.space_group_name_H-M   'P 1'
#
loop_
_entity.id
_entity.type
_entity.pdbx_description
1 polymer ?
#
loop_
_entity_poly.entity_id
_entity_poly.type
_entity_poly.pdbx_seq_one_letter_code
_entity_poly.pdbx_strand_id
1 'polypeptide(L)'
;GRPFRAVSDHHSLCWLENFKDPSGRLARWSLRLQEYDITVVYRSGRKHNDADSLSRSPLDSTPSEEDDSTLLCVMEASDIAEHQRADAELLPLIEHLEGRAGQVPRVFKRTLSSFCLRENVLYKRNFGHNKEKFLLVVPLAMRPEILEACHDEPSSGHLGVSRTFARIHQKYYWPKLLASVQQYVKTCRECQRRQRPPLKTAGLLQPIELPATSFEQVGMDLLGPFPISSSGKGWIVVATDYLTRYAETGCLERGTAAEVAKVFVHSIVLRHDAPKVVITDQGAAFTSELMQCLMIMTNTSHRKSTAYHPKRMG
;
A
#
# COMPACT_ATOMS: atom_id res chain seq x y z
N GLY A 1 33.94 -13.12 -13.80
CA GLY A 1 34.31 -14.08 -12.73
C GLY A 1 34.46 -15.47 -13.31
N ARG A 2 34.71 -16.50 -12.49
CA ARG A 2 34.57 -17.90 -12.97
C ARG A 2 33.07 -18.17 -13.22
N PRO A 3 32.69 -18.81 -14.34
CA PRO A 3 31.29 -19.12 -14.61
C PRO A 3 30.78 -20.14 -13.58
N PHE A 4 29.62 -19.88 -12.98
CA PHE A 4 28.97 -20.84 -12.10
C PHE A 4 27.45 -20.84 -12.29
N ARG A 5 26.83 -21.98 -11.98
CA ARG A 5 25.39 -22.18 -12.09
C ARG A 5 24.75 -22.05 -10.72
N ALA A 6 23.78 -21.16 -10.59
CA ALA A 6 22.95 -21.05 -9.41
C ALA A 6 21.61 -21.75 -9.65
N VAL A 7 21.31 -22.76 -8.85
CA VAL A 7 20.05 -23.49 -8.93
C VAL A 7 19.05 -22.87 -7.95
N SER A 8 17.85 -22.53 -8.42
CA SER A 8 16.81 -21.90 -7.59
C SER A 8 15.44 -22.53 -7.83
N ASP A 9 14.62 -22.59 -6.79
CA ASP A 9 13.21 -22.97 -6.86
C ASP A 9 12.26 -21.80 -7.19
N HIS A 10 12.80 -20.61 -7.42
CA HIS A 10 12.04 -19.43 -7.76
C HIS A 10 12.20 -19.08 -9.26
N HIS A 11 11.25 -19.55 -10.07
CA HIS A 11 11.29 -19.44 -11.54
C HIS A 11 11.48 -18.01 -12.04
N SER A 12 10.99 -17.01 -11.31
CA SER A 12 11.10 -15.60 -11.70
C SER A 12 12.54 -15.09 -11.77
N LEU A 13 13.50 -15.74 -11.07
CA LEU A 13 14.91 -15.34 -11.10
C LEU A 13 15.62 -15.66 -12.43
N CYS A 14 15.10 -16.61 -13.21
CA CYS A 14 15.61 -16.89 -14.55
C CYS A 14 15.40 -15.72 -15.52
N TRP A 15 14.51 -14.79 -15.18
CA TRP A 15 14.15 -13.64 -16.02
C TRP A 15 14.83 -12.34 -15.59
N LEU A 16 15.67 -12.38 -14.54
CA LEU A 16 16.27 -11.18 -13.96
C LEU A 16 17.23 -10.48 -14.93
N GLU A 17 17.98 -11.24 -15.74
CA GLU A 17 18.94 -10.69 -16.73
C GLU A 17 18.24 -10.10 -17.96
N ASN A 18 17.03 -10.55 -18.27
CA ASN A 18 16.27 -10.12 -19.46
C ASN A 18 15.24 -9.03 -19.16
N PHE A 19 15.23 -8.50 -17.93
CA PHE A 19 14.26 -7.51 -17.49
C PHE A 19 14.62 -6.13 -18.05
N LYS A 20 13.77 -5.56 -18.92
CA LYS A 20 14.09 -4.29 -19.62
C LYS A 20 14.15 -3.05 -18.72
N ASP A 21 13.46 -3.05 -17.57
CA ASP A 21 13.46 -1.94 -16.60
C ASP A 21 13.31 -2.46 -15.16
N PRO A 22 14.38 -3.00 -14.53
CA PRO A 22 14.29 -3.44 -13.15
C PRO A 22 14.20 -2.20 -12.24
N SER A 23 13.28 -2.20 -11.28
CA SER A 23 13.16 -1.11 -10.28
C SER A 23 13.19 -1.64 -8.85
N GLY A 24 13.69 -0.82 -7.93
CA GLY A 24 13.79 -1.14 -6.50
C GLY A 24 14.66 -2.37 -6.22
N ARG A 25 14.11 -3.38 -5.54
CA ARG A 25 14.86 -4.56 -5.08
C ARG A 25 15.51 -5.33 -6.24
N LEU A 26 14.83 -5.46 -7.38
CA LEU A 26 15.33 -6.23 -8.53
C LEU A 26 16.50 -5.53 -9.23
N ALA A 27 16.50 -4.19 -9.32
CA ALA A 27 17.61 -3.41 -9.87
C ALA A 27 18.89 -3.61 -9.06
N ARG A 28 18.78 -3.57 -7.73
CA ARG A 28 19.90 -3.77 -6.81
C ARG A 28 20.51 -5.16 -6.95
N TRP A 29 19.69 -6.21 -7.06
CA TRP A 29 20.18 -7.56 -7.28
C TRP A 29 20.80 -7.71 -8.68
N SER A 30 20.22 -7.08 -9.71
CA SER A 30 20.79 -7.11 -11.07
C SER A 30 22.19 -6.49 -11.11
N LEU A 31 22.40 -5.32 -10.50
CA LEU A 31 23.71 -4.66 -10.45
C LEU A 31 24.74 -5.50 -9.68
N ARG A 32 24.37 -6.05 -8.53
CA ARG A 32 25.27 -6.87 -7.70
C ARG A 32 25.62 -8.19 -8.35
N LEU A 33 24.69 -8.79 -9.11
CA LEU A 33 24.93 -10.04 -9.82
C LEU A 33 25.73 -9.85 -11.11
N GLN A 34 25.77 -8.62 -11.66
CA GLN A 34 26.54 -8.27 -12.85
C GLN A 34 28.06 -8.44 -12.67
N GLU A 35 28.55 -8.41 -11.43
CA GLU A 35 29.95 -8.69 -11.08
C GLU A 35 30.32 -10.19 -11.26
N TYR A 36 29.31 -11.06 -11.30
CA TYR A 36 29.45 -12.51 -11.37
C TYR A 36 29.02 -13.05 -12.73
N ASP A 37 29.70 -14.08 -13.18
CA ASP A 37 29.31 -14.83 -14.39
C ASP A 37 28.40 -15.98 -13.94
N ILE A 38 27.12 -15.64 -13.69
CA ILE A 38 26.14 -16.50 -13.05
C ILE A 38 25.08 -16.95 -14.06
N THR A 39 24.75 -18.24 -14.09
CA THR A 39 23.60 -18.76 -14.85
C THR A 39 22.55 -19.31 -13.90
N VAL A 40 21.37 -18.68 -13.84
CA VAL A 40 20.27 -19.10 -12.96
C VAL A 40 19.43 -20.19 -13.61
N VAL A 41 19.39 -21.37 -12.99
CA VAL A 41 18.63 -22.53 -13.48
C VAL A 41 17.50 -22.87 -12.52
N TYR A 42 16.27 -22.93 -13.02
CA TYR A 42 15.12 -23.32 -12.22
C TYR A 42 15.12 -24.83 -11.91
N ARG A 43 14.86 -25.18 -10.66
CA ARG A 43 14.58 -26.55 -10.20
C ARG A 43 13.39 -26.50 -9.23
N SER A 44 12.33 -27.26 -9.53
CA SER A 44 11.15 -27.34 -8.64
C SER A 44 11.54 -27.66 -7.19
N GLY A 45 10.95 -26.95 -6.23
CA GLY A 45 11.25 -27.12 -4.79
C GLY A 45 11.11 -28.56 -4.30
N ARG A 46 10.19 -29.36 -4.86
CA ARG A 46 10.05 -30.80 -4.54
C ARG A 46 11.31 -31.63 -4.85
N LYS A 47 12.18 -31.14 -5.72
CA LYS A 47 13.44 -31.77 -6.14
C LYS A 47 14.67 -31.04 -5.57
N HIS A 48 14.47 -30.06 -4.68
CA HIS A 48 15.51 -29.14 -4.17
C HIS A 48 15.67 -29.26 -2.63
N ASN A 49 15.46 -30.47 -2.10
CA ASN A 49 15.49 -30.76 -0.65
C ASN A 49 16.88 -30.58 -0.03
N ASP A 50 17.93 -30.66 -0.84
CA ASP A 50 19.34 -30.43 -0.49
C ASP A 50 19.63 -28.98 -0.06
N ALA A 51 18.94 -28.00 -0.64
CA ALA A 51 19.10 -26.59 -0.30
C ALA A 51 18.23 -26.13 0.89
N ASP A 52 17.05 -26.76 1.08
CA ASP A 52 16.09 -26.36 2.12
C ASP A 52 16.66 -26.56 3.54
N SER A 53 17.46 -27.61 3.75
CA SER A 53 18.11 -27.91 5.05
C SER A 53 19.15 -26.87 5.48
N LEU A 54 19.91 -26.31 4.54
CA LEU A 54 20.93 -25.29 4.80
C LEU A 54 20.31 -23.91 5.07
N SER A 55 19.20 -23.58 4.41
CA SER A 55 18.51 -22.29 4.61
C SER A 55 17.83 -22.15 5.98
N ARG A 56 17.55 -23.28 6.63
CA ARG A 56 16.80 -23.37 7.90
C ARG A 56 17.69 -23.68 9.10
N SER A 57 19.01 -23.81 8.91
CA SER A 57 19.94 -23.98 10.02
C SER A 57 20.04 -22.67 10.79
N PRO A 58 19.63 -22.61 12.07
CA PRO A 58 19.75 -21.40 12.87
C PRO A 58 21.21 -21.19 13.20
N LEU A 59 21.90 -20.37 12.41
CA LEU A 59 23.16 -19.77 12.83
C LEU A 59 22.83 -18.56 13.69
N ASP A 60 23.51 -18.44 14.84
CA ASP A 60 23.43 -17.24 15.68
C ASP A 60 23.68 -16.01 14.80
N SER A 61 22.70 -15.11 14.76
CA SER A 61 22.75 -13.93 13.92
C SER A 61 23.93 -13.05 14.36
N THR A 62 25.06 -13.19 13.70
CA THR A 62 26.09 -12.15 13.70
C THR A 62 25.44 -10.90 13.11
N PRO A 63 25.49 -9.73 13.78
CA PRO A 63 24.97 -8.51 13.20
C PRO A 63 25.65 -8.33 11.86
N SER A 64 24.86 -8.29 10.78
CA SER A 64 25.38 -8.13 9.43
C SER A 64 26.17 -6.84 9.37
N GLU A 65 27.49 -6.97 9.26
CA GLU A 65 28.42 -5.94 8.78
C GLU A 65 28.17 -5.68 7.28
N GLU A 66 26.90 -5.45 6.90
CA GLU A 66 26.60 -4.76 5.65
C GLU A 66 26.82 -3.27 5.93
N ASP A 67 28.10 -2.93 5.83
CA ASP A 67 28.69 -1.60 5.92
C ASP A 67 28.12 -0.71 4.81
N ASP A 68 26.92 -0.18 5.03
CA ASP A 68 26.36 0.96 4.30
C ASP A 68 26.93 2.25 4.93
N SER A 69 28.24 2.30 5.14
CA SER A 69 28.99 3.50 5.52
C SER A 69 29.33 4.20 4.21
N THR A 70 28.90 5.43 3.93
CA THR A 70 29.72 6.60 4.25
C THR A 70 29.09 7.88 3.65
N LEU A 71 27.86 8.26 4.01
CA LEU A 71 27.33 9.57 3.56
C LEU A 71 28.06 10.76 4.21
N LEU A 72 28.69 10.55 5.36
CA LEU A 72 29.41 11.59 6.11
C LEU A 72 30.89 11.29 6.35
N CYS A 73 31.43 10.17 5.87
CA CYS A 73 32.88 9.91 5.99
C CYS A 73 33.72 10.62 4.93
N VAL A 74 33.10 11.41 4.04
CA VAL A 74 33.82 12.28 3.11
C VAL A 74 34.17 13.62 3.77
N MET A 75 33.47 14.00 4.84
CA MET A 75 33.74 15.24 5.59
C MET A 75 34.66 14.94 6.78
N GLU A 76 35.59 15.84 7.06
CA GLU A 76 36.40 15.72 8.26
C GLU A 76 35.55 16.00 9.52
N ALA A 77 35.93 15.40 10.65
CA ALA A 77 35.25 15.66 11.93
C ALA A 77 35.29 17.16 12.32
N SER A 78 36.33 17.87 11.88
CA SER A 78 36.47 19.33 11.97
C SER A 78 35.31 20.07 11.28
N ASP A 79 35.00 19.72 10.04
CA ASP A 79 33.91 20.34 9.28
C ASP A 79 32.56 20.16 9.99
N ILE A 80 32.28 18.96 10.49
CA ILE A 80 31.04 18.66 11.20
C ILE A 80 30.95 19.50 12.50
N ALA A 81 32.04 19.61 13.24
CA ALA A 81 32.10 20.40 14.46
C ALA A 81 31.86 21.90 14.19
N GLU A 82 32.42 22.44 13.09
CA GLU A 82 32.20 23.82 12.66
C GLU A 82 30.72 24.08 12.34
N HIS A 83 30.08 23.19 11.57
CA HIS A 83 28.66 23.31 11.25
C HIS A 83 27.76 23.17 12.49
N GLN A 84 28.14 22.34 13.46
CA GLN A 84 27.44 22.22 14.73
C GLN A 84 27.57 23.48 15.60
N ARG A 85 28.72 24.15 15.60
CA ARG A 85 28.90 25.43 16.31
C ARG A 85 28.19 26.59 15.62
N ALA A 86 28.08 26.56 14.29
CA ALA A 86 27.32 27.55 13.53
C ALA A 86 25.80 27.43 13.72
N ASP A 87 25.31 26.28 14.20
CA ASP A 87 23.88 26.03 14.43
C ASP A 87 23.39 26.71 15.73
N ALA A 88 22.43 27.62 15.59
CA ALA A 88 21.87 28.40 16.70
C ALA A 88 21.17 27.56 17.79
N GLU A 89 20.66 26.36 17.46
CA GLU A 89 20.06 25.45 18.45
C GLU A 89 21.10 24.57 19.13
N LEU A 90 22.19 24.21 18.44
CA LEU A 90 23.21 23.31 18.98
C LEU A 90 24.29 24.05 19.77
N LEU A 91 24.65 25.28 19.39
CA LEU A 91 25.70 26.07 20.04
C LEU A 91 25.50 26.19 21.56
N PRO A 92 24.32 26.55 22.11
CA PRO A 92 24.17 26.68 23.56
C PRO A 92 24.24 25.34 24.30
N LEU A 93 23.95 24.23 23.62
CA LEU A 93 24.12 22.88 24.15
C LEU A 93 25.61 22.48 24.18
N ILE A 94 26.36 22.80 23.12
CA ILE A 94 27.81 22.56 23.04
C ILE A 94 28.53 23.35 24.13
N GLU A 95 28.25 24.65 24.25
CA GLU A 95 28.85 25.51 25.29
C GLU A 95 28.58 24.99 26.70
N HIS A 96 27.37 24.51 26.96
CA HIS A 96 27.02 23.90 28.25
C HIS A 96 27.82 22.62 28.53
N LEU A 97 28.00 21.75 27.53
CA LEU A 97 28.79 20.52 27.66
C LEU A 97 30.30 20.80 27.80
N GLU A 98 30.78 21.96 27.35
CA GLU A 98 32.14 22.47 27.56
C GLU A 98 32.33 23.12 28.95
N GLY A 99 31.29 23.20 29.77
CA GLY A 99 31.35 23.83 31.10
C GLY A 99 31.20 25.35 31.08
N ARG A 100 30.79 25.95 29.95
CA ARG A 100 30.45 27.38 29.87
C ARG A 100 29.00 27.60 30.32
N ALA A 101 28.67 28.82 30.74
CA ALA A 101 27.33 29.21 31.22
C ALA A 101 26.30 29.36 30.07
N GLY A 102 26.20 28.37 29.19
CA GLY A 102 25.21 28.31 28.11
C GLY A 102 23.82 27.94 28.63
N GLN A 103 22.80 28.70 28.22
CA GLN A 103 21.41 28.33 28.50
C GLN A 103 20.97 27.20 27.56
N VAL A 104 20.84 25.98 28.09
CA VAL A 104 20.38 24.82 27.31
C VAL A 104 18.97 25.06 26.76
N PRO A 105 18.74 24.89 25.44
CA PRO A 105 17.41 24.97 24.85
C PRO A 105 16.44 23.95 25.45
N ARG A 106 15.16 24.35 25.61
CA ARG A 106 14.12 23.50 26.24
C ARG A 106 14.00 22.11 25.62
N VAL A 107 14.27 22.01 24.33
CA VAL A 107 14.23 20.79 23.53
C VAL A 107 15.21 19.72 24.04
N PHE A 108 16.37 20.12 24.53
CA PHE A 108 17.41 19.20 24.99
C PHE A 108 17.37 18.94 26.50
N LYS A 109 16.77 19.85 27.30
CA LYS A 109 16.75 19.79 28.78
C LYS A 109 16.39 18.41 29.36
N ARG A 110 15.35 17.75 28.83
CA ARG A 110 14.87 16.45 29.34
C ARG A 110 15.82 15.28 29.04
N THR A 111 16.68 15.43 28.05
CA THR A 111 17.58 14.36 27.57
C THR A 111 19.04 14.78 27.63
N LEU A 112 19.37 15.79 28.44
CA LEU A 112 20.72 16.37 28.55
C LEU A 112 21.80 15.33 28.85
N SER A 113 21.53 14.40 29.77
CA SER A 113 22.45 13.32 30.14
C SER A 113 22.78 12.36 29.00
N SER A 114 21.98 12.36 27.93
CA SER A 114 22.24 11.55 26.74
C SER A 114 23.15 12.24 25.73
N PHE A 115 23.53 13.50 25.90
CA PHE A 115 24.43 14.18 24.96
C PHE A 115 25.88 14.20 25.46
N CYS A 116 26.83 14.08 24.54
CA CYS A 116 28.25 14.20 24.84
C CYS A 116 29.04 14.70 23.64
N LEU A 117 30.15 15.38 23.91
CA LEU A 117 31.13 15.77 22.91
C LEU A 117 32.21 14.68 22.78
N ARG A 118 32.57 14.32 21.55
CA ARG A 118 33.72 13.46 21.23
C ARG A 118 34.49 14.12 20.11
N GLU A 119 35.78 14.39 20.30
CA GLU A 119 36.62 15.06 19.28
C GLU A 119 36.00 16.37 18.76
N ASN A 120 35.40 17.17 19.67
CA ASN A 120 34.64 18.40 19.38
C ASN A 120 33.33 18.23 18.59
N VAL A 121 32.91 17.01 18.30
CA VAL A 121 31.64 16.71 17.62
C VAL A 121 30.58 16.26 18.64
N LEU A 122 29.36 16.78 18.50
CA LEU A 122 28.22 16.48 19.35
C LEU A 122 27.53 15.17 18.93
N TYR A 123 27.42 14.26 19.90
CA TYR A 123 26.74 12.98 19.78
C TYR A 123 25.63 12.82 20.83
N LYS A 124 24.66 11.96 20.51
CA LYS A 124 23.64 11.47 21.44
C LYS A 124 23.86 9.97 21.72
N ARG A 125 24.01 9.62 22.99
CA ARG A 125 24.05 8.25 23.50
C ARG A 125 22.69 7.60 23.36
N ASN A 126 22.68 6.44 22.74
CA ASN A 126 21.52 5.58 22.62
C ASN A 126 21.86 4.20 23.21
N PHE A 127 21.06 3.75 24.18
CA PHE A 127 21.23 2.47 24.85
C PHE A 127 20.39 1.42 24.11
N GLY A 128 21.03 0.67 23.21
CA GLY A 128 20.42 -0.50 22.57
C GLY A 128 20.68 -1.78 23.37
N HIS A 129 20.07 -2.89 22.95
CA HIS A 129 20.06 -4.19 23.65
C HIS A 129 21.43 -4.82 23.99
N ASN A 130 22.59 -4.26 23.60
CA ASN A 130 23.89 -4.75 24.09
C ASN A 130 25.14 -3.87 23.86
N LYS A 131 25.03 -2.65 23.34
CA LYS A 131 26.17 -1.72 23.18
C LYS A 131 25.69 -0.25 23.24
N GLU A 132 26.48 0.62 23.86
CA GLU A 132 26.32 2.08 23.68
C GLU A 132 26.51 2.41 22.21
N LYS A 133 25.51 3.04 21.59
CA LYS A 133 25.62 3.60 20.24
C LYS A 133 25.61 5.11 20.32
N PHE A 134 26.49 5.75 19.56
CA PHE A 134 26.57 7.20 19.45
C PHE A 134 25.88 7.62 18.15
N LEU A 135 24.80 8.37 18.26
CA LEU A 135 24.11 8.98 17.12
C LEU A 135 24.68 10.37 16.87
N LEU A 136 25.09 10.65 15.65
CA LEU A 136 25.59 11.98 15.29
C LEU A 136 24.45 13.00 15.38
N VAL A 137 24.67 14.11 16.08
CA VAL A 137 23.69 15.20 16.13
C VAL A 137 23.85 16.09 14.90
N VAL A 138 22.85 16.09 14.02
CA VAL A 138 22.98 16.73 12.70
C VAL A 138 22.56 18.21 12.77
N PRO A 139 23.44 19.16 12.39
CA PRO A 139 23.11 20.58 12.30
C PRO A 139 22.12 20.85 11.16
N LEU A 140 21.34 21.92 11.28
CA LEU A 140 20.24 22.26 10.37
C LEU A 140 20.65 22.27 8.89
N ALA A 141 21.85 22.78 8.59
CA ALA A 141 22.37 22.90 7.23
C ALA A 141 22.54 21.53 6.52
N MET A 142 22.81 20.46 7.27
CA MET A 142 23.14 19.14 6.73
C MET A 142 21.93 18.19 6.71
N ARG A 143 20.81 18.57 7.34
CA ARG A 143 19.59 17.74 7.40
C ARG A 143 19.00 17.45 6.00
N PRO A 144 18.92 18.41 5.05
CA PRO A 144 18.37 18.15 3.72
C PRO A 144 19.13 17.07 2.95
N GLU A 145 20.47 17.13 2.99
CA GLU A 145 21.34 16.19 2.30
C GLU A 145 21.19 14.75 2.84
N ILE A 146 21.12 14.59 4.17
CA ILE A 146 20.86 13.28 4.78
C ILE A 146 19.48 12.75 4.42
N LEU A 147 18.46 13.62 4.38
CA LEU A 147 17.10 13.23 3.99
C LEU A 147 17.04 12.77 2.54
N GLU A 148 17.67 13.51 1.63
CA GLU A 148 17.77 13.16 0.21
C GLU A 148 18.48 11.84 0.02
N ALA A 149 19.67 11.67 0.60
CA ALA A 149 20.42 10.45 0.43
C ALA A 149 19.71 9.23 1.05
N CYS A 150 19.07 9.38 2.21
CA CYS A 150 18.33 8.28 2.83
C CYS A 150 16.99 7.94 2.14
N HIS A 151 16.42 8.86 1.35
CA HIS A 151 15.09 8.72 0.74
C HIS A 151 15.15 8.49 -0.78
N ASP A 152 15.90 9.31 -1.50
CA ASP A 152 15.93 9.44 -2.96
C ASP A 152 16.97 8.53 -3.63
N GLU A 153 17.94 8.02 -2.87
CA GLU A 153 18.96 7.13 -3.43
C GLU A 153 18.30 5.88 -4.06
N PRO A 154 18.76 5.40 -5.24
CA PRO A 154 18.13 4.28 -5.95
C PRO A 154 17.99 3.00 -5.10
N SER A 155 18.91 2.79 -4.16
CA SER A 155 18.90 1.69 -3.19
C SER A 155 17.79 1.82 -2.13
N SER A 156 17.34 3.06 -1.87
CA SER A 156 16.37 3.49 -0.85
C SER A 156 14.92 3.49 -1.34
N GLY A 157 14.70 3.42 -2.66
CA GLY A 157 13.43 3.09 -3.30
C GLY A 157 12.20 3.89 -2.86
N HIS A 158 12.37 5.12 -2.35
CA HIS A 158 11.31 5.94 -1.78
C HIS A 158 10.42 5.17 -0.77
N LEU A 159 11.04 4.40 0.13
CA LEU A 159 10.43 3.38 0.99
C LEU A 159 9.42 3.90 2.06
N GLY A 160 8.90 5.12 1.91
CA GLY A 160 7.93 5.75 2.79
C GLY A 160 8.54 6.22 4.12
N VAL A 161 7.70 6.86 4.94
CA VAL A 161 8.13 7.53 6.18
C VAL A 161 8.80 6.55 7.16
N SER A 162 8.18 5.40 7.44
CA SER A 162 8.64 4.50 8.51
C SER A 162 10.03 3.92 8.23
N ARG A 163 10.30 3.51 6.99
CA ARG A 163 11.61 2.94 6.63
C ARG A 163 12.70 4.00 6.52
N THR A 164 12.37 5.16 5.94
CA THR A 164 13.29 6.31 5.88
C THR A 164 13.68 6.75 7.31
N PHE A 165 12.70 6.85 8.22
CA PHE A 165 12.94 7.15 9.63
C PHE A 165 13.80 6.07 10.30
N ALA A 166 13.49 4.79 10.12
CA ALA A 166 14.23 3.70 10.74
C ALA A 166 15.72 3.70 10.34
N ARG A 167 16.03 4.01 9.08
CA ARG A 167 17.40 4.13 8.58
C ARG A 167 18.13 5.32 9.20
N ILE A 168 17.51 6.50 9.20
CA ILE A 168 18.13 7.72 9.76
C ILE A 168 18.33 7.59 11.27
N HIS A 169 17.33 7.09 12.00
CA HIS A 169 17.35 6.97 13.46
C HIS A 169 18.42 6.00 13.99
N GLN A 170 18.99 5.13 13.14
CA GLN A 170 20.09 4.24 13.52
C GLN A 170 21.44 4.95 13.64
N LYS A 171 21.65 6.05 12.91
CA LYS A 171 22.96 6.74 12.79
C LYS A 171 22.91 8.22 13.20
N TYR A 172 21.77 8.87 13.01
CA TYR A 172 21.63 10.31 13.15
C TYR A 172 20.54 10.69 14.15
N TYR A 173 20.69 11.89 14.72
CA TYR A 173 19.71 12.48 15.60
C TYR A 173 19.57 13.99 15.34
N TRP A 174 18.34 14.48 15.35
CA TRP A 174 18.03 15.90 15.54
C TRP A 174 16.63 16.05 16.14
N PRO A 175 16.31 17.20 16.75
CA PRO A 175 14.98 17.48 17.25
C PRO A 175 13.90 17.29 16.19
N LYS A 176 12.79 16.65 16.56
CA LYS A 176 11.63 16.42 15.67
C LYS A 176 11.98 15.65 14.38
N LEU A 177 12.98 14.76 14.42
CA LEU A 177 13.40 13.90 13.30
C LEU A 177 12.22 13.28 12.52
N LEU A 178 11.26 12.65 13.22
CA LEU A 178 10.11 12.03 12.57
C LEU A 178 9.27 13.04 11.77
N ALA A 179 9.06 14.24 12.31
CA ALA A 179 8.30 15.29 11.63
C ALA A 179 9.06 15.79 10.39
N SER A 180 10.39 15.93 10.47
CA SER A 180 11.22 16.27 9.30
C SER A 180 11.09 15.22 8.19
N VAL A 181 11.18 13.93 8.54
CA VAL A 181 11.04 12.82 7.57
C VAL A 181 9.63 12.80 6.97
N GLN A 182 8.58 12.96 7.79
CA GLN A 182 7.20 13.03 7.32
C GLN A 182 7.00 14.16 6.31
N GLN A 183 7.49 15.36 6.65
CA GLN A 183 7.39 16.52 5.77
C GLN A 183 8.12 16.28 4.45
N TYR A 184 9.34 15.74 4.50
CA TYR A 184 10.16 15.47 3.32
C TYR A 184 9.48 14.48 2.36
N VAL A 185 9.01 13.34 2.88
CA VAL A 185 8.29 12.32 2.08
C VAL A 185 6.99 12.88 1.50
N LYS A 186 6.29 13.74 2.25
CA LYS A 186 5.06 14.40 1.78
C LYS A 186 5.33 15.36 0.61
N THR A 187 6.49 16.01 0.58
CA THR A 187 6.89 16.93 -0.51
C THR A 187 7.58 16.22 -1.68
N CYS A 188 7.96 14.96 -1.55
CA CYS A 188 8.64 14.21 -2.60
C CYS A 188 7.74 13.97 -3.83
N ARG A 189 8.13 14.50 -4.99
CA ARG A 189 7.37 14.41 -6.24
C ARG A 189 7.15 12.97 -6.70
N GLU A 190 8.17 12.12 -6.60
CA GLU A 190 8.09 10.72 -6.99
C GLU A 190 7.13 9.92 -6.11
N CYS A 191 7.16 10.15 -4.78
CA CYS A 191 6.17 9.58 -3.87
C CYS A 191 4.75 10.05 -4.20
N GLN A 192 4.54 11.34 -4.37
CA GLN A 192 3.22 11.91 -4.65
C GLN A 192 2.64 11.41 -5.99
N ARG A 193 3.48 11.24 -7.01
CA ARG A 193 3.06 10.68 -8.32
C ARG A 193 2.65 9.21 -8.23
N ARG A 194 3.30 8.43 -7.36
CA ARG A 194 3.04 6.98 -7.19
C ARG A 194 1.92 6.69 -6.18
N GLN A 195 1.64 7.60 -5.26
CA GLN A 195 0.62 7.42 -4.25
C GLN A 195 -0.77 7.45 -4.90
N ARG A 196 -1.45 6.30 -4.92
CA ARG A 196 -2.91 6.30 -5.07
C ARG A 196 -3.47 6.91 -3.78
N PRO A 197 -4.31 7.95 -3.83
CA PRO A 197 -4.96 8.45 -2.63
C PRO A 197 -5.67 7.28 -1.94
N PRO A 198 -5.54 7.13 -0.61
CA PRO A 198 -6.32 6.12 0.10
C PRO A 198 -7.78 6.38 -0.29
N LEU A 199 -8.42 5.37 -0.89
CA LEU A 199 -9.85 5.39 -1.12
C LEU A 199 -10.48 5.79 0.22
N LYS A 200 -11.15 6.94 0.25
CA LYS A 200 -11.94 7.35 1.41
C LYS A 200 -12.74 6.13 1.83
N THR A 201 -12.73 5.79 3.11
CA THR A 201 -13.55 4.71 3.67
C THR A 201 -14.96 4.87 3.09
N ALA A 202 -15.44 3.87 2.34
CA ALA A 202 -16.79 3.89 1.81
C ALA A 202 -17.72 4.21 2.99
N GLY A 203 -18.63 5.18 2.82
CA GLY A 203 -19.55 5.58 3.87
C GLY A 203 -20.28 4.36 4.46
N LEU A 204 -20.69 4.46 5.72
CA LEU A 204 -21.44 3.39 6.39
C LEU A 204 -22.58 2.93 5.46
N LEU A 205 -22.64 1.62 5.20
CA LEU A 205 -23.73 1.02 4.43
C LEU A 205 -25.03 1.38 5.14
N GLN A 206 -25.88 2.20 4.52
CA GLN A 206 -27.22 2.43 5.04
C GLN A 206 -28.00 1.12 4.85
N PRO A 207 -28.49 0.50 5.94
CA PRO A 207 -29.33 -0.68 5.83
C PRO A 207 -30.58 -0.30 5.02
N ILE A 208 -30.90 -1.12 4.03
CA ILE A 208 -32.20 -1.03 3.37
C ILE A 208 -33.23 -1.45 4.42
N GLU A 209 -34.20 -0.58 4.72
CA GLU A 209 -35.32 -0.93 5.60
C GLU A 209 -36.00 -2.18 5.04
N LEU A 210 -36.12 -3.22 5.87
CA LEU A 210 -36.76 -4.46 5.45
C LEU A 210 -38.26 -4.19 5.23
N PRO A 211 -38.83 -4.64 4.11
CA PRO A 211 -40.26 -4.48 3.87
C PRO A 211 -41.08 -5.33 4.84
N ALA A 212 -42.35 -4.98 5.03
CA ALA A 212 -43.25 -5.64 5.98
C ALA A 212 -43.92 -6.89 5.39
N THR A 213 -44.04 -6.95 4.06
CA THR A 213 -44.66 -8.08 3.34
C THR A 213 -43.76 -8.63 2.23
N SER A 214 -43.89 -9.92 1.92
CA SER A 214 -43.14 -10.57 0.83
C SER A 214 -43.44 -9.90 -0.51
N PHE A 215 -42.41 -9.75 -1.35
CA PHE A 215 -42.47 -9.11 -2.67
C PHE A 215 -42.90 -7.64 -2.66
N GLU A 216 -42.99 -6.99 -1.51
CA GLU A 216 -43.18 -5.54 -1.45
C GLU A 216 -41.98 -4.78 -2.02
N GLN A 217 -40.77 -5.32 -1.83
CA GLN A 217 -39.54 -4.79 -2.40
C GLN A 217 -38.70 -5.89 -3.04
N VAL A 218 -38.43 -5.73 -4.33
CA VAL A 218 -37.70 -6.72 -5.15
C VAL A 218 -36.44 -6.09 -5.73
N GLY A 219 -35.32 -6.79 -5.62
CA GLY A 219 -34.07 -6.45 -6.31
C GLY A 219 -33.97 -7.23 -7.60
N MET A 220 -33.73 -6.55 -8.72
CA MET A 220 -33.48 -7.22 -10.00
C MET A 220 -32.09 -6.94 -10.53
N ASP A 221 -31.45 -7.99 -11.03
CA ASP A 221 -30.12 -7.93 -11.64
C ASP A 221 -30.09 -8.75 -12.95
N LEU A 222 -29.25 -8.33 -13.89
CA LEU A 222 -29.06 -8.99 -15.18
C LEU A 222 -27.62 -9.49 -15.27
N LEU A 223 -27.47 -10.81 -15.22
CA LEU A 223 -26.20 -11.50 -15.24
C LEU A 223 -25.86 -11.97 -16.65
N GLY A 224 -24.65 -11.67 -17.10
CA GLY A 224 -24.10 -12.14 -18.37
C GLY A 224 -23.08 -11.18 -18.98
N PRO A 225 -22.63 -11.46 -20.21
CA PRO A 225 -22.96 -12.65 -20.99
C PRO A 225 -22.25 -13.92 -20.50
N PHE A 226 -22.97 -15.04 -20.47
CA PHE A 226 -22.47 -16.39 -20.18
C PHE A 226 -22.25 -17.20 -21.48
N PRO A 227 -21.57 -18.36 -21.43
CA PRO A 227 -21.55 -19.30 -22.55
C PRO A 227 -22.97 -19.66 -23.00
N ILE A 228 -23.19 -19.60 -24.31
CA ILE A 228 -24.52 -19.79 -24.91
C ILE A 228 -24.95 -21.25 -24.73
N SER A 229 -26.16 -21.46 -24.20
CA SER A 229 -26.76 -22.78 -24.06
C SER A 229 -27.11 -23.40 -25.43
N SER A 230 -27.41 -24.70 -25.45
CA SER A 230 -27.98 -25.38 -26.64
C SER A 230 -29.29 -24.75 -27.13
N SER A 231 -29.99 -24.01 -26.27
CA SER A 231 -31.22 -23.26 -26.58
C SER A 231 -30.97 -21.78 -26.93
N GLY A 232 -29.72 -21.37 -27.14
CA GLY A 232 -29.39 -20.01 -27.58
C GLY A 232 -29.41 -18.94 -26.48
N LYS A 233 -29.47 -19.34 -25.20
CA LYS A 233 -29.58 -18.41 -24.06
C LYS A 233 -28.22 -18.15 -23.43
N GLY A 234 -27.89 -16.87 -23.21
CA GLY A 234 -26.60 -16.44 -22.66
C GLY A 234 -26.73 -15.46 -21.49
N TRP A 235 -27.94 -15.14 -21.07
CA TRP A 235 -28.20 -14.14 -20.03
C TRP A 235 -29.18 -14.68 -19.00
N ILE A 236 -29.05 -14.24 -17.76
CA ILE A 236 -29.95 -14.62 -16.67
C ILE A 236 -30.40 -13.35 -15.97
N VAL A 237 -31.71 -13.13 -15.88
CA VAL A 237 -32.27 -12.12 -14.97
C VAL A 237 -32.61 -12.80 -13.65
N VAL A 238 -32.26 -12.16 -12.54
CA VAL A 238 -32.56 -12.61 -11.19
C VAL A 238 -33.40 -11.54 -10.51
N ALA A 239 -34.48 -11.95 -9.85
CA ALA A 239 -35.37 -11.08 -9.09
C ALA A 239 -35.50 -11.65 -7.67
N THR A 240 -34.99 -10.93 -6.69
CA THR A 240 -34.90 -11.37 -5.29
C THR A 240 -35.78 -10.52 -4.39
N ASP A 241 -36.67 -11.16 -3.63
CA ASP A 241 -37.45 -10.51 -2.58
C ASP A 241 -36.55 -10.13 -1.40
N TYR A 242 -36.62 -8.88 -0.94
CA TYR A 242 -35.77 -8.38 0.14
C TYR A 242 -36.13 -8.95 1.52
N LEU A 243 -37.39 -9.33 1.75
CA LEU A 243 -37.82 -9.90 3.04
C LEU A 243 -37.41 -11.36 3.18
N THR A 244 -37.92 -12.21 2.29
CA THR A 244 -37.79 -13.67 2.38
C THR A 244 -36.49 -14.18 1.77
N ARG A 245 -35.79 -13.34 0.99
CA ARG A 245 -34.65 -13.73 0.15
C ARG A 245 -34.98 -14.77 -0.91
N TYR A 246 -36.27 -14.96 -1.21
CA TYR A 246 -36.72 -15.81 -2.30
C TYR A 246 -36.34 -15.19 -3.64
N ALA A 247 -35.79 -16.01 -4.56
CA ALA A 247 -35.31 -15.55 -5.86
C ALA A 247 -36.06 -16.24 -6.99
N GLU A 248 -36.57 -15.45 -7.93
CA GLU A 248 -37.05 -15.91 -9.24
C GLU A 248 -35.99 -15.62 -10.30
N THR A 249 -35.82 -16.54 -11.25
CA THR A 249 -34.80 -16.41 -12.31
C THR A 249 -35.38 -16.69 -13.69
N GLY A 250 -34.90 -15.96 -14.70
CA GLY A 250 -35.30 -16.13 -16.09
C GLY A 250 -34.09 -16.17 -17.01
N CYS A 251 -34.06 -17.14 -17.94
CA CYS A 251 -32.99 -17.25 -18.93
C CYS A 251 -33.38 -16.53 -20.22
N LEU A 252 -32.50 -15.64 -20.70
CA LEU A 252 -32.71 -14.74 -21.84
C LEU A 252 -31.67 -14.97 -22.95
N GLU A 253 -32.05 -14.68 -24.19
CA GLU A 253 -31.14 -14.81 -25.35
C GLU A 253 -30.22 -13.60 -25.46
N ARG A 254 -30.77 -12.39 -25.35
CA ARG A 254 -30.04 -11.15 -25.60
C ARG A 254 -29.92 -10.21 -24.39
N GLY A 255 -30.68 -10.48 -23.32
CA GLY A 255 -30.70 -9.61 -22.14
C GLY A 255 -31.36 -8.25 -22.41
N THR A 256 -32.28 -8.20 -23.36
CA THR A 256 -32.95 -6.95 -23.77
C THR A 256 -33.98 -6.49 -22.74
N ALA A 257 -34.30 -5.19 -22.74
CA ALA A 257 -35.37 -4.64 -21.90
C ALA A 257 -36.71 -5.36 -22.08
N ALA A 258 -37.05 -5.78 -23.31
CA ALA A 258 -38.28 -6.49 -23.61
C ALA A 258 -38.33 -7.89 -22.99
N GLU A 259 -37.21 -8.61 -23.02
CA GLU A 259 -37.08 -9.92 -22.37
C GLU A 259 -37.16 -9.79 -20.84
N VAL A 260 -36.47 -8.80 -20.28
CA VAL A 260 -36.51 -8.51 -18.83
C VAL A 260 -37.92 -8.12 -18.39
N ALA A 261 -38.61 -7.26 -19.15
CA ALA A 261 -39.99 -6.86 -18.86
C ALA A 261 -40.96 -8.06 -18.87
N LYS A 262 -40.82 -8.99 -19.83
CA LYS A 262 -41.61 -10.23 -19.85
C LYS A 262 -41.39 -11.06 -18.59
N VAL A 263 -40.14 -11.23 -18.17
CA VAL A 263 -39.83 -11.97 -16.95
C VAL A 263 -40.41 -11.26 -15.73
N PHE A 264 -40.27 -9.94 -15.62
CA PHE A 264 -40.85 -9.17 -14.52
C PHE A 264 -42.37 -9.39 -14.41
N VAL A 265 -43.11 -9.26 -15.51
CA VAL A 265 -44.56 -9.45 -15.49
C VAL A 265 -44.93 -10.89 -15.14
N HIS A 266 -44.35 -11.88 -15.82
CA HIS A 266 -44.74 -13.29 -15.62
C HIS A 266 -44.30 -13.87 -14.28
N SER A 267 -43.13 -13.47 -13.80
CA SER A 267 -42.45 -14.10 -12.67
C SER A 267 -42.74 -13.33 -11.37
N ILE A 268 -42.95 -12.02 -11.46
CA ILE A 268 -43.23 -11.18 -10.29
C ILE A 268 -44.70 -10.80 -10.25
N VAL A 269 -45.15 -9.96 -11.19
CA VAL A 269 -46.49 -9.33 -11.12
C VAL A 269 -47.62 -10.37 -11.13
N LEU A 270 -47.57 -11.34 -12.04
CA LEU A 270 -48.64 -12.34 -12.17
C LEU A 270 -48.65 -13.41 -11.07
N ARG A 271 -47.54 -13.58 -10.35
CA ARG A 271 -47.39 -14.63 -9.32
C ARG A 271 -47.53 -14.09 -7.89
N HIS A 272 -47.04 -12.87 -7.66
CA HIS A 272 -46.86 -12.30 -6.32
C HIS A 272 -47.46 -10.90 -6.16
N ASP A 273 -48.19 -10.42 -7.17
CA ASP A 273 -48.66 -9.03 -7.30
C ASP A 273 -47.52 -8.03 -7.65
N ALA A 274 -47.91 -6.80 -8.00
CA ALA A 274 -46.95 -5.74 -8.33
C ALA A 274 -46.19 -5.27 -7.08
N PRO A 275 -44.85 -5.28 -7.09
CA PRO A 275 -44.06 -4.76 -5.98
C PRO A 275 -44.26 -3.25 -5.83
N LYS A 276 -44.18 -2.75 -4.59
CA LYS A 276 -44.18 -1.30 -4.34
C LYS A 276 -42.86 -0.66 -4.79
N VAL A 277 -41.76 -1.38 -4.61
CA VAL A 277 -40.41 -0.89 -4.93
C VAL A 277 -39.62 -1.95 -5.70
N VAL A 278 -39.04 -1.56 -6.83
CA VAL A 278 -38.05 -2.36 -7.55
C VAL A 278 -36.71 -1.66 -7.52
N ILE A 279 -35.66 -2.38 -7.12
CA ILE A 279 -34.29 -1.89 -7.07
C ILE A 279 -33.47 -2.57 -8.17
N THR A 280 -32.88 -1.79 -9.07
CA THR A 280 -32.00 -2.32 -10.13
C THR A 280 -30.70 -1.54 -10.22
N ASP A 281 -29.75 -2.02 -11.03
CA ASP A 281 -28.62 -1.22 -11.47
C ASP A 281 -29.05 -0.17 -12.52
N GLN A 282 -28.08 0.56 -13.06
CA GLN A 282 -28.31 1.56 -14.12
C GLN A 282 -28.17 0.96 -15.53
N GLY A 283 -28.33 -0.36 -15.68
CA GLY A 283 -28.25 -1.04 -16.97
C GLY A 283 -29.31 -0.55 -17.96
N ALA A 284 -28.98 -0.58 -19.25
CA ALA A 284 -29.88 -0.16 -20.33
C ALA A 284 -31.19 -0.97 -20.36
N ALA A 285 -31.13 -2.25 -19.95
CA ALA A 285 -32.31 -3.11 -19.87
C ALA A 285 -33.36 -2.61 -18.86
N PHE A 286 -32.92 -2.00 -17.75
CA PHE A 286 -33.79 -1.53 -16.68
C PHE A 286 -34.15 -0.04 -16.80
N THR A 287 -33.38 0.73 -17.58
CA THR A 287 -33.58 2.19 -17.75
C THR A 287 -34.33 2.57 -19.01
N SER A 288 -34.66 1.60 -19.87
CA SER A 288 -35.43 1.81 -21.10
C SER A 288 -36.81 2.45 -20.87
N GLU A 289 -37.32 3.14 -21.89
CA GLU A 289 -38.69 3.70 -21.89
C GLU A 289 -39.74 2.62 -21.60
N LEU A 290 -39.59 1.43 -22.18
CA LEU A 290 -40.45 0.29 -21.91
C LEU A 290 -40.53 -0.04 -20.41
N MET A 291 -39.39 -0.09 -19.73
CA MET A 291 -39.35 -0.40 -18.30
C MET A 291 -39.97 0.74 -17.49
N GLN A 292 -39.73 1.99 -17.86
CA GLN A 292 -40.34 3.15 -17.20
C GLN A 292 -41.87 3.12 -17.32
N CYS A 293 -42.40 2.87 -18.52
CA CYS A 293 -43.84 2.71 -18.74
C CYS A 293 -44.42 1.55 -17.92
N LEU A 294 -43.73 0.42 -17.87
CA LEU A 294 -44.16 -0.75 -17.11
C LEU A 294 -44.26 -0.44 -15.61
N MET A 295 -43.26 0.22 -15.03
CA MET A 295 -43.26 0.62 -13.63
C MET A 295 -44.39 1.60 -13.30
N ILE A 296 -44.71 2.52 -14.22
CA ILE A 296 -45.87 3.42 -14.08
C ILE A 296 -47.18 2.63 -14.11
N MET A 297 -47.33 1.69 -15.05
CA MET A 297 -48.55 0.88 -15.20
C MET A 297 -48.81 -0.03 -14.00
N THR A 298 -47.75 -0.53 -13.35
CA THR A 298 -47.87 -1.39 -12.15
C THR A 298 -47.85 -0.59 -10.85
N ASN A 299 -47.83 0.75 -10.91
CA ASN A 299 -47.68 1.63 -9.75
C ASN A 299 -46.47 1.27 -8.85
N THR A 300 -45.38 0.86 -9.50
CA THR A 300 -44.13 0.43 -8.85
C THR A 300 -43.10 1.55 -8.85
N SER A 301 -42.51 1.84 -7.69
CA SER A 301 -41.43 2.81 -7.56
C SER A 301 -40.09 2.18 -7.97
N HIS A 302 -39.50 2.64 -9.07
CA HIS A 302 -38.20 2.17 -9.53
C HIS A 302 -37.05 2.97 -8.91
N ARG A 303 -36.21 2.31 -8.10
CA ARG A 303 -35.00 2.87 -7.49
C ARG A 303 -33.75 2.31 -8.17
N LYS A 304 -32.85 3.19 -8.58
CA LYS A 304 -31.58 2.82 -9.21
C LYS A 304 -30.45 2.83 -8.19
N SER A 305 -29.65 1.78 -8.15
CA SER A 305 -28.42 1.77 -7.36
C SER A 305 -27.38 2.74 -7.95
N THR A 306 -26.46 3.23 -7.13
CA THR A 306 -25.35 4.07 -7.61
C THR A 306 -24.40 3.23 -8.46
N ALA A 307 -24.06 3.70 -9.66
CA ALA A 307 -23.09 3.06 -10.54
C ALA A 307 -21.79 2.69 -9.78
N TYR A 308 -21.25 1.49 -10.03
CA TYR A 308 -19.98 0.99 -9.47
C TYR A 308 -19.94 0.71 -7.96
N HIS A 309 -21.02 0.22 -7.33
CA HIS A 309 -20.94 -0.40 -6.00
C HIS A 309 -21.75 -1.71 -5.92
N PRO A 310 -21.17 -2.87 -6.29
CA PRO A 310 -21.84 -4.18 -6.18
C PRO A 310 -22.20 -4.59 -4.74
N LYS A 311 -21.76 -3.82 -3.73
CA LYS A 311 -22.04 -4.08 -2.30
C LYS A 311 -23.46 -3.74 -1.83
N ARG A 312 -24.34 -3.17 -2.67
CA ARG A 312 -25.74 -2.88 -2.29
C ARG A 312 -26.73 -4.01 -2.61
N MET A 313 -26.29 -5.06 -3.32
CA MET A 313 -27.16 -6.14 -3.79
C MET A 313 -26.84 -7.50 -3.14
N GLY A 314 -26.14 -7.50 -2.00
CA GLY A 314 -25.97 -8.67 -1.13
C GLY A 314 -27.01 -8.69 -0.02
#